data_AF-A0AAW7PAB9-F1
#
_entry.id   AF-A0AAW7PAB9-F1
#
_cell.length_a   1.000
_cell.length_b   1.000
_cell.length_c   1.000
_cell.angle_alpha   90.00
_cell.angle_beta   90.00
_cell.angle_gamma   90.00
#
_symmetry.space_group_name_H-M   'P 1'
#
loop_
_entity.id
_entity.type
_entity.pdbx_description
1 polymer ?
#
loop_
_entity_poly.entity_id
_entity_poly.type
_entity_poly.pdbx_seq_one_letter_code
_entity_poly.pdbx_strand_id
1 'polypeptide(L)' 'MAITTTKARLNLSIDSELKQEVGEVLKEIGLDYTTAINLYFNKIRRDRKIPFELEARKNLTVDEFLGSNWRE' A
#
# COMPACT_ATOMS: atom_id res chain seq x y z
N MET A 1 -2.78 36.56 -5.78
CA MET A 1 -3.64 35.36 -5.73
C MET A 1 -3.29 34.59 -4.48
N ALA A 2 -4.16 34.60 -3.46
CA ALA A 2 -3.93 33.80 -2.26
C ALA A 2 -4.22 32.33 -2.61
N ILE A 3 -3.21 31.47 -2.51
CA ILE A 3 -3.42 30.01 -2.55
C ILE A 3 -4.09 29.60 -1.24
N THR A 4 -5.41 29.60 -1.21
CA THR A 4 -6.16 29.00 -0.11
C THR A 4 -5.88 27.51 -0.09
N THR A 5 -5.01 27.07 0.83
CA THR A 5 -4.74 25.65 1.07
C THR A 5 -5.93 25.07 1.81
N THR A 6 -6.96 24.68 1.06
CA THR A 6 -8.17 24.06 1.62
C THR A 6 -7.82 22.65 2.10
N LYS A 7 -7.74 22.47 3.43
CA LYS A 7 -7.56 21.13 4.02
C LYS A 7 -8.87 20.35 3.88
N ALA A 8 -8.81 19.18 3.26
CA ALA A 8 -9.91 18.22 3.23
C ALA A 8 -9.82 17.26 4.42
N ARG A 9 -10.97 16.89 5.00
CA ARG A 9 -11.05 15.87 6.06
C ARG A 9 -11.31 14.51 5.42
N LEU A 10 -10.51 13.52 5.77
CA LEU A 10 -10.72 12.12 5.40
C LEU A 10 -11.14 11.36 6.65
N ASN A 11 -12.27 10.64 6.58
CA ASN A 11 -12.68 9.70 7.61
C ASN A 11 -12.46 8.28 7.07
N LEU A 12 -11.76 7.45 7.84
CA LEU A 12 -11.36 6.11 7.45
C LEU A 12 -11.73 5.13 8.56
N SER A 13 -12.51 4.11 8.22
CA SER A 13 -12.75 2.97 9.10
C SER A 13 -11.71 1.89 8.82
N ILE A 14 -10.99 1.49 9.85
CA ILE A 14 -10.07 0.36 9.83
C ILE A 14 -10.36 -0.54 11.02
N ASP A 15 -9.92 -1.79 10.92
CA ASP A 15 -9.95 -2.71 12.04
C ASP A 15 -9.13 -2.18 13.24
N SER A 16 -9.59 -2.50 14.44
CA SER A 16 -8.99 -2.00 15.68
C SER A 16 -7.61 -2.62 15.95
N GLU A 17 -7.44 -3.90 15.64
CA GLU A 17 -6.16 -4.61 15.82
C GLU A 17 -5.14 -4.06 14.83
N LEU A 18 -5.52 -3.97 13.55
CA LEU A 18 -4.66 -3.40 12.50
C LEU A 18 -4.20 -1.97 12.84
N LYS A 19 -5.10 -1.15 13.40
CA LYS A 19 -4.76 0.20 13.84
C LYS A 19 -3.66 0.17 14.90
N GLN A 20 -3.80 -0.69 15.91
CA GLN A 20 -2.84 -0.78 17.00
C GLN A 20 -1.47 -1.23 16.48
N GLU A 21 -1.41 -2.32 15.72
CA GLU A 21 -0.17 -2.87 15.18
C GLU A 21 0.57 -1.85 14.30
N VAL A 22 -0.14 -1.19 13.38
CA VAL A 22 0.45 -0.15 12.53
C VAL A 22 0.93 1.04 13.36
N GLY A 23 0.21 1.38 14.43
CA GLY A 23 0.60 2.46 15.35
C GLY A 23 1.92 2.22 16.05
N GLU A 24 2.15 1.00 16.50
CA GLU A 24 3.40 0.60 17.15
C GLU A 24 4.56 0.73 16.15
N VAL A 25 4.40 0.17 14.94
CA VAL A 25 5.40 0.27 13.87
C VAL A 25 5.70 1.72 13.48
N LEU A 26 4.67 2.55 13.29
CA LEU A 26 4.86 3.96 12.94
C LEU A 26 5.57 4.73 14.06
N LYS A 27 5.28 4.42 15.32
CA LYS A 27 5.93 5.04 16.47
C LYS A 27 7.40 4.68 16.57
N GLU A 28 7.78 3.44 16.27
CA GLU A 28 9.19 3.02 16.20
C GLU A 28 9.96 3.78 15.11
N ILE A 29 9.29 4.08 13.99
CA ILE A 29 9.85 4.86 12.87
C ILE A 29 9.80 6.38 13.16
N GLY A 30 9.08 6.82 14.18
CA GLY A 30 8.92 8.24 14.53
C GLY A 30 7.92 9.00 13.63
N LEU A 31 6.93 8.29 13.08
CA LEU A 31 5.90 8.84 12.19
C LEU A 31 4.51 8.82 12.84
N ASP A 32 3.70 9.82 12.49
CA ASP A 32 2.26 9.83 12.79
C ASP A 32 1.46 9.20 11.63
N TYR A 33 0.27 8.67 11.92
CA TYR A 33 -0.65 8.12 10.93
C TYR A 33 -0.96 9.10 9.80
N THR A 34 -1.21 10.37 10.13
CA THR A 34 -1.54 11.40 9.14
C THR A 34 -0.39 11.60 8.17
N THR A 35 0.85 11.57 8.67
CA THR A 35 2.06 11.70 7.86
C THR A 35 2.23 10.48 6.96
N ALA A 36 2.08 9.27 7.51
CA ALA A 36 2.16 8.03 6.73
C ALA A 36 1.13 7.97 5.59
N ILE A 37 -0.13 8.32 5.89
CA ILE A 37 -1.22 8.37 4.90
C ILE A 37 -0.93 9.42 3.82
N ASN A 38 -0.44 10.61 4.20
CA ASN A 38 -0.09 11.65 3.24
C ASN A 38 1.10 11.26 2.34
N LEU A 39 2.09 10.54 2.88
CA LEU A 39 3.19 9.99 2.10
C LEU A 39 2.68 8.98 1.07
N TYR A 40 1.81 8.07 1.52
CA TYR A 40 1.16 7.07 0.67
C TYR A 40 0.37 7.72 -0.48
N PHE A 41 -0.46 8.73 -0.19
CA PHE A 41 -1.19 9.46 -1.24
C PHE A 41 -0.28 10.26 -2.18
N ASN A 42 0.80 10.85 -1.68
CA ASN A 42 1.77 11.53 -2.55
C ASN A 42 2.47 10.54 -3.49
N LYS A 43 2.75 9.33 -3.01
CA LYS A 43 3.33 8.28 -3.83
C LYS A 43 2.36 7.83 -4.93
N ILE A 44 1.07 7.63 -4.60
CA ILE A 44 0.01 7.38 -5.61
C ILE A 44 -0.07 8.52 -6.62
N ARG A 45 -0.09 9.77 -6.15
CA ARG A 45 -0.20 10.96 -7.00
C ARG A 45 0.97 11.03 -8.00
N ARG A 46 2.19 10.72 -7.53
CA ARG A 46 3.42 10.79 -8.32
C ARG A 46 3.51 9.66 -9.35
N ASP A 47 3.28 8.43 -8.92
CA ASP A 47 3.48 7.24 -9.76
C ASP A 47 2.21 6.88 -10.56
N ARG A 48 1.06 7.53 -10.29
CA ARG A 48 -0.25 7.24 -10.91
C ARG A 48 -0.68 5.76 -10.76
N LYS A 49 -0.15 5.07 -9.75
CA LYS A 49 -0.45 3.67 -9.41
C LYS A 49 -0.41 3.48 -7.90
N ILE A 50 -1.00 2.40 -7.44
CA ILE A 50 -0.89 1.96 -6.05
C ILE A 50 0.58 1.59 -5.76
N PRO A 51 1.19 2.10 -4.68
CA PRO A 51 2.62 1.96 -4.40
C PRO A 51 2.92 0.65 -3.66
N PHE A 52 2.29 -0.42 -4.12
CA PHE A 52 2.62 -1.80 -3.81
C PHE A 52 2.19 -2.62 -5.03
N GLU A 53 2.91 -3.71 -5.29
CA GLU A 53 2.51 -4.63 -6.34
C GLU A 53 1.24 -5.35 -5.88
N LEU A 54 0.15 -5.17 -6.64
CA LEU A 54 -1.10 -5.89 -6.44
C LEU A 54 -0.93 -7.30 -7.00
N GLU A 55 -0.14 -8.13 -6.33
CA GLU A 55 0.01 -9.53 -6.65
C GLU A 55 -1.16 -10.30 -6.02
N ALA A 56 -2.26 -10.46 -6.76
CA ALA A 56 -3.18 -11.55 -6.49
C ALA A 56 -2.41 -12.82 -6.82
N ARG A 57 -1.78 -13.49 -5.82
CA ARG A 57 -0.96 -14.69 -6.04
C ARG A 57 -1.58 -15.58 -7.13
N LYS A 58 -0.97 -15.56 -8.32
CA LYS A 58 -1.13 -16.59 -9.33
C LYS A 58 0.26 -17.16 -9.58
N ASN A 59 0.77 -17.87 -8.58
CA ASN A 59 1.88 -18.81 -8.74
C ASN A 59 1.22 -20.19 -8.90
N LEU A 60 1.41 -21.01 -9.93
CA LEU A 60 2.27 -21.00 -11.09
C LEU A 60 1.45 -21.51 -12.28
N THR A 61 1.74 -21.11 -13.51
CA THR A 61 1.29 -21.88 -14.66
C THR A 61 2.02 -23.23 -14.61
N VAL A 62 1.29 -24.35 -14.76
CA VAL A 62 1.86 -25.73 -14.75
C VAL A 62 3.04 -25.87 -15.71
N ASP A 63 3.06 -25.05 -16.77
CA ASP A 63 4.11 -24.95 -17.78
C ASP A 63 5.47 -24.51 -17.23
N GLU A 64 5.52 -23.57 -16.28
CA GLU A 64 6.78 -23.15 -15.64
C GLU A 64 7.27 -24.12 -14.56
N PHE A 65 6.36 -24.95 -14.00
CA PHE A 65 6.69 -25.86 -12.91
C PHE A 65 7.22 -27.22 -13.38
N LEU A 66 6.86 -27.69 -14.58
CA LEU A 66 7.20 -29.05 -15.03
C LEU A 66 8.39 -29.14 -16.00
N GLY A 67 8.96 -28.02 -16.43
CA GLY A 67 10.04 -28.02 -17.43
C GLY A 67 9.58 -28.64 -18.78
N SER A 68 10.34 -28.42 -19.84
CA SER A 68 9.99 -28.82 -21.21
C SER A 68 10.00 -30.34 -21.47
N ASN A 69 9.66 -31.20 -20.50
CA ASN A 69 9.75 -32.65 -20.66
C ASN A 69 8.79 -33.45 -19.76
N TRP A 70 7.50 -33.11 -19.72
CA TRP A 70 6.56 -33.86 -18.87
C TRP A 70 5.67 -34.86 -19.60
N ARG A 71 5.70 -34.90 -20.94
CA ARG A 71 5.33 -36.08 -21.75
C ARG A 71 6.20 -36.03 -23.01
N GLU A 72 6.86 -37.14 -23.30
CA GLU A 72 7.69 -37.39 -24.49
C GLU A 72 7.13 -36.79 -25.80
#